data_AF-A0A3N0XE88-F1
#
_entry.id   AF-A0A3N0XE88-F1
#
_cell.length_a   1.000
_cell.length_b   1.000
_cell.length_c   1.000
_cell.angle_alpha   90.00
_cell.angle_beta   90.00
_cell.angle_gamma   90.00
#
_symmetry.space_group_name_H-M   'P 1'
#
loop_
_entity.id
_entity.type
_entity.pdbx_description
1 polymer ?
#
loop_
_entity_poly.entity_id
_entity_poly.type
_entity_poly.pdbx_seq_one_letter_code
_entity_poly.pdbx_strand_id
1 'polypeptide(L)'
;MVKRCAHGVCKSDTRYPERLSGGVVFFPFPKPKTQRERCLQWIKQCGRPHSQLNESNITKHKYVCSKHFMNGKPTPEFPNPVNAVQGPNPAKEKLGGCRKSPKKR
;
A
#
# COMPACT_ATOMS: atom_id res chain seq x y z
N MET A 1 -9.77 12.89 -5.14
CA MET A 1 -9.69 11.42 -4.98
C MET A 1 -8.69 11.10 -3.88
N VAL A 2 -9.07 10.31 -2.87
CA VAL A 2 -8.16 9.93 -1.76
C VAL A 2 -7.30 8.74 -2.19
N LYS A 3 -5.97 8.87 -2.10
CA LYS A 3 -5.02 7.78 -2.35
C LYS A 3 -4.51 7.26 -1.01
N ARG A 4 -4.65 5.96 -0.78
CA ARG A 4 -4.12 5.25 0.39
C ARG A 4 -3.18 4.15 -0.07
N CYS A 5 -2.07 4.00 0.65
CA CYS A 5 -1.15 2.89 0.43
C CYS A 5 -1.82 1.55 0.78
N ALA A 6 -1.71 0.58 -0.12
CA ALA A 6 -2.20 -0.79 0.03
C ALA A 6 -1.22 -1.68 0.80
N HIS A 7 0.00 -1.19 1.11
CA HIS A 7 0.98 -1.93 1.91
C HIS A 7 0.48 -2.10 3.35
N GLY A 8 0.63 -3.30 3.92
CA GLY A 8 0.01 -3.72 5.18
C GLY A 8 0.37 -2.85 6.38
N VAL A 9 1.65 -2.49 6.50
CA VAL A 9 2.20 -1.70 7.61
C VAL A 9 2.17 -0.19 7.37
N CYS A 10 1.77 0.25 6.17
CA CYS A 10 1.83 1.64 5.79
C CYS A 10 0.53 2.40 6.05
N LYS A 11 0.65 3.58 6.65
CA LYS A 11 -0.47 4.49 6.92
C LYS A 11 -0.45 5.75 6.04
N SER A 12 0.35 5.75 4.96
CA SER A 12 0.42 6.87 4.01
C SER A 12 -0.92 7.05 3.28
N ASP A 13 -1.52 8.22 3.44
CA ASP A 13 -2.85 8.55 2.94
C ASP A 13 -2.89 10.05 2.60
N THR A 14 -3.34 10.41 1.41
CA THR A 14 -3.41 11.80 0.93
C THR A 14 -4.31 12.72 1.76
N ARG A 15 -5.16 12.15 2.62
CA ARG A 15 -5.97 12.94 3.58
C ARG A 15 -5.13 13.55 4.70
N TYR A 16 -3.94 13.02 4.94
CA TYR A 16 -3.06 13.37 6.05
C TYR A 16 -1.71 13.84 5.49
N PRO A 17 -1.63 15.07 4.94
CA PRO A 17 -0.42 15.59 4.33
C PRO A 17 0.77 15.63 5.30
N GLU A 18 0.53 15.78 6.61
CA GLU A 18 1.56 15.75 7.64
C GLU A 18 2.33 14.41 7.67
N ARG A 19 1.67 13.31 7.29
CA ARG A 19 2.27 11.95 7.22
C ARG A 19 2.99 11.69 5.90
N LEU A 20 2.79 12.57 4.92
CA LEU A 20 3.40 12.52 3.59
C LEU A 20 4.61 13.46 3.44
N SER A 21 4.99 14.12 4.54
CA SER A 21 6.25 14.86 4.68
C SER A 21 7.40 14.02 4.12
N GLY A 22 8.01 14.50 3.03
CA GLY A 22 9.04 13.76 2.26
C GLY A 22 8.70 13.44 0.81
N GLY A 23 7.70 14.08 0.20
CA GLY A 23 7.45 13.96 -1.26
C GLY A 23 6.98 12.56 -1.69
N VAL A 24 6.15 11.93 -0.87
CA VAL A 24 5.69 10.56 -1.10
C VAL A 24 4.81 10.47 -2.35
N VAL A 25 5.28 9.73 -3.34
CA VAL A 25 4.54 9.47 -4.58
C VAL A 25 3.74 8.18 -4.45
N PHE A 26 2.55 8.13 -5.04
CA PHE A 26 1.70 6.93 -5.06
C PHE A 26 1.71 6.30 -6.44
N PHE A 27 2.17 5.05 -6.52
CA PHE A 27 2.16 4.26 -7.74
C PHE A 27 0.92 3.38 -7.80
N PRO A 28 0.20 3.36 -8.93
CA PRO A 28 -0.96 2.48 -9.08
C PRO A 28 -0.53 1.02 -9.11
N PHE A 29 -1.41 0.15 -8.64
CA PHE A 29 -1.22 -1.29 -8.77
C PHE A 29 -1.17 -1.71 -10.25
N PRO A 30 -0.31 -2.69 -10.63
CA PRO A 30 -0.33 -3.28 -11.96
C PRO A 30 -1.71 -3.89 -12.27
N LYS A 31 -2.17 -3.72 -13.51
CA LYS A 31 -3.48 -4.24 -13.93
C LYS A 31 -3.45 -5.77 -13.93
N PRO A 32 -4.36 -6.45 -13.20
CA PRO A 32 -4.38 -7.91 -13.15
C PRO A 32 -4.62 -8.56 -14.52
N LYS A 33 -5.36 -7.87 -15.42
CA LYS A 33 -5.64 -8.36 -16.78
C LYS A 33 -4.40 -8.46 -17.68
N THR A 34 -3.42 -7.58 -17.50
CA THR A 34 -2.23 -7.51 -18.38
C THR A 34 -0.95 -8.01 -17.71
N GLN A 35 -0.85 -7.88 -16.38
CA GLN A 35 0.36 -8.16 -15.61
C GLN A 35 -0.01 -8.94 -14.34
N ARG A 36 -0.62 -10.11 -14.53
CA ARG A 36 -1.12 -10.95 -13.43
C ARG A 36 -0.02 -11.36 -12.45
N GLU A 37 1.11 -11.83 -12.95
CA GLU A 37 2.22 -12.30 -12.11
C GLU A 37 2.79 -11.18 -11.23
N ARG A 38 3.01 -10.00 -11.82
CA ARG A 38 3.47 -8.81 -11.09
C ARG A 38 2.44 -8.37 -10.04
N CYS A 39 1.16 -8.45 -10.37
CA CYS A 39 0.07 -8.17 -9.43
C CYS A 39 0.11 -9.12 -8.23
N LEU A 40 0.26 -10.42 -8.47
CA LEU A 40 0.38 -11.43 -7.42
C LEU A 40 1.62 -11.20 -6.54
N GLN A 41 2.76 -10.85 -7.14
CA GLN A 41 3.97 -10.50 -6.40
C GLN A 41 3.76 -9.29 -5.48
N TRP A 42 3.11 -8.23 -5.99
CA TRP A 42 2.78 -7.06 -5.19
C TRP A 42 1.81 -7.39 -4.05
N ILE A 43 0.82 -8.27 -4.28
CA ILE A 43 -0.10 -8.73 -3.22
C ILE A 43 0.67 -9.44 -2.12
N LYS A 44 1.56 -10.38 -2.49
CA LYS A 44 2.43 -11.09 -1.54
C LYS A 44 3.30 -10.12 -0.74
N GLN A 45 3.94 -9.16 -1.40
CA GLN A 45 4.83 -8.18 -0.76
C GLN A 45 4.10 -7.17 0.12
N CYS A 46 2.85 -6.81 -0.20
CA CYS A 46 2.05 -5.94 0.65
C CYS A 46 1.72 -6.58 2.01
N GLY A 47 1.83 -7.91 2.14
CA GLY A 47 1.62 -8.63 3.40
C GLY A 47 0.21 -8.47 3.99
N ARG A 48 -0.79 -8.22 3.15
CA ARG A 48 -2.20 -8.20 3.58
C ARG A 48 -2.82 -9.59 3.46
N PRO A 49 -3.78 -9.94 4.34
CA PRO A 49 -4.51 -11.19 4.19
C PRO A 49 -5.23 -11.22 2.85
N HIS A 50 -5.29 -12.41 2.23
CA HIS A 50 -5.95 -12.63 0.92
C HIS A 50 -7.35 -12.01 0.90
N SER A 51 -8.15 -12.22 1.95
CA SER A 51 -9.49 -11.58 2.10
C SER A 51 -9.54 -10.05 1.90
N GLN A 52 -8.47 -9.31 2.21
CA GLN A 52 -8.43 -7.85 2.02
C GLN A 52 -7.78 -7.41 0.71
N LEU A 53 -6.86 -8.21 0.16
CA LEU A 53 -6.07 -7.85 -1.01
C LEU A 53 -5.98 -9.06 -1.95
N ASN A 54 -6.96 -9.16 -2.85
CA ASN A 54 -7.07 -10.18 -3.88
C ASN A 54 -6.92 -9.59 -5.27
N GLU A 55 -6.48 -10.42 -6.24
CA GLU A 55 -6.40 -10.03 -7.66
C GLU A 55 -7.72 -9.44 -8.19
N SER A 56 -8.86 -9.99 -7.75
CA SER A 56 -10.20 -9.51 -8.09
C SER A 56 -10.63 -8.24 -7.36
N ASN A 57 -10.02 -7.93 -6.20
CA ASN A 57 -10.31 -6.71 -5.42
C ASN A 57 -9.38 -5.54 -5.81
N ILE A 58 -8.42 -5.78 -6.70
CA ILE A 58 -7.49 -4.76 -7.17
C ILE A 58 -8.21 -3.86 -8.17
N THR A 59 -8.71 -2.75 -7.65
CA THR A 59 -9.30 -1.69 -8.44
C THR A 59 -8.23 -0.67 -8.86
N LYS A 60 -8.57 0.19 -9.83
CA LYS A 60 -7.73 1.31 -10.30
C LYS A 60 -7.32 2.31 -9.20
N HIS A 61 -7.89 2.17 -8.00
CA HIS A 61 -7.68 3.04 -6.85
C HIS A 61 -6.81 2.41 -5.76
N LYS A 62 -6.22 1.24 -6.02
CA LYS A 62 -5.20 0.66 -5.14
C LYS A 62 -3.83 1.22 -5.53
N TYR A 63 -3.13 1.77 -4.54
CA TYR A 63 -1.83 2.42 -4.72
C TYR A 63 -0.81 1.90 -3.73
N VAL A 64 0.46 1.94 -4.09
CA VAL A 64 1.60 1.69 -3.18
C VAL A 64 2.47 2.94 -3.18
N CYS A 65 2.90 3.40 -2.00
CA CYS A 65 3.72 4.61 -1.91
C CYS A 65 5.20 4.35 -2.22
N SER A 66 5.89 5.38 -2.69
CA SER A 66 7.32 5.39 -3.04
C SER A 66 8.22 4.85 -1.92
N LYS A 67 7.84 5.03 -0.65
CA LYS A 67 8.54 4.48 0.52
C LYS A 67 8.76 2.96 0.48
N HIS A 68 7.96 2.23 -0.29
CA HIS A 68 8.08 0.77 -0.44
C HIS A 68 8.83 0.36 -1.69
N PHE A 69 9.51 1.27 -2.37
CA PHE A 69 10.40 0.94 -3.47
C PHE A 69 11.81 1.37 -3.07
N MET A 70 12.82 0.54 -3.34
CA MET A 70 14.21 0.79 -2.93
C MET A 70 14.74 2.14 -3.43
N ASN A 71 14.35 2.56 -4.65
CA ASN A 71 14.71 3.85 -5.23
C ASN A 71 13.54 4.85 -5.28
N GLY A 72 12.48 4.64 -4.49
CA GLY A 72 11.30 5.49 -4.54
C GLY A 72 10.47 5.37 -5.82
N LYS A 73 10.84 4.48 -6.75
CA LYS A 73 10.18 4.23 -8.03
C LYS A 73 10.22 2.73 -8.37
N PRO A 74 9.20 2.19 -9.05
CA PRO A 74 9.28 0.87 -9.66
C PRO A 74 10.23 0.94 -10.87
N THR A 75 11.48 0.51 -10.69
CA THR A 75 12.46 0.42 -11.79
C THR A 75 12.24 -0.87 -12.60
N PRO A 76 12.71 -0.93 -13.86
CA PRO A 76 12.63 -2.16 -14.65
C PRO A 76 13.37 -3.33 -13.99
N GLU A 77 14.46 -3.07 -13.27
CA GLU A 77 15.25 -4.07 -12.55
C GLU A 77 14.61 -4.50 -11.21
N PHE A 78 13.91 -3.58 -10.51
CA PHE A 78 13.21 -3.85 -9.26
C PHE A 78 11.75 -3.38 -9.34
N PRO A 79 10.89 -4.12 -10.08
CA PRO A 79 9.51 -3.69 -10.37
C PRO A 79 8.54 -3.83 -9.18
N ASN A 80 9.04 -4.30 -8.05
CA ASN A 80 8.31 -4.93 -6.97
C ASN A 80 8.53 -4.20 -5.63
N PRO A 81 7.49 -3.92 -4.83
CA PRO A 81 7.66 -3.30 -3.52
C PRO A 81 8.43 -4.18 -2.52
N VAL A 82 9.16 -3.55 -1.60
CA VAL A 82 9.80 -4.27 -0.48
C VAL A 82 8.75 -4.97 0.38
N ASN A 83 9.07 -6.21 0.77
CA ASN A 83 8.20 -7.09 1.54
C ASN A 83 7.82 -6.45 2.89
N ALA A 84 6.56 -6.58 3.28
CA ALA A 84 6.07 -6.20 4.60
C ALA A 84 6.61 -7.07 5.75
N VAL A 85 7.12 -8.26 5.42
CA VAL A 85 7.70 -9.23 6.35
C VAL A 85 9.22 -9.05 6.36
N GLN A 86 9.73 -8.51 7.48
CA GLN A 86 11.12 -8.35 7.92
C GLN A 86 11.79 -6.97 7.71
N GLY A 87 12.02 -6.31 8.86
CA GLY A 87 12.89 -5.14 9.03
C GLY A 87 12.26 -4.06 9.93
N PRO A 88 12.78 -3.81 11.15
CA PRO A 88 12.17 -2.88 12.09
C PRO A 88 12.38 -1.45 11.57
N ASN A 89 11.31 -0.78 11.18
CA ASN A 89 11.33 0.67 11.15
C ASN A 89 10.72 1.19 12.45
N PRO A 90 11.50 1.87 13.32
CA PRO A 90 11.01 2.47 14.55
C PRO A 90 10.23 3.76 14.22
N ALA A 91 9.13 3.65 13.48
CA ALA A 91 8.14 4.70 13.40
C ALA A 91 7.06 4.40 14.44
N LYS A 92 7.46 4.76 15.66
CA LYS A 92 6.69 4.90 16.89
C LYS A 92 5.18 5.06 16.70
N GLU A 93 4.51 4.35 17.60
CA GLU A 93 3.39 4.85 18.38
C GLU A 93 1.97 4.93 17.78
N LYS A 94 1.17 4.02 18.34
CA LYS A 94 -0.19 4.20 18.87
C LYS A 94 -1.32 4.42 17.88
N LEU A 95 -2.50 4.07 18.38
CA LEU A 95 -3.83 4.31 17.83
C LEU A 95 -4.29 3.32 16.74
N GLY A 96 -4.31 2.05 17.12
CA GLY A 96 -5.37 1.13 16.67
C GLY A 96 -6.68 1.49 17.36
N GLY A 97 -7.27 2.63 17.03
CA GLY A 97 -8.64 2.95 17.41
C GLY A 97 -9.60 2.12 16.58
N CYS A 98 -10.31 1.19 17.22
CA CYS A 98 -11.41 0.46 16.61
C CYS A 98 -12.41 1.48 16.03
N ARG A 99 -12.69 1.42 14.73
CA ARG A 99 -13.72 2.30 14.13
C ARG A 99 -15.05 1.94 14.76
N LYS A 100 -15.70 2.91 15.42
CA LYS A 100 -17.10 2.73 15.83
C LYS A 100 -17.95 2.59 14.56
N SER A 101 -18.85 1.61 14.57
CA SER A 101 -19.83 1.37 13.51
C SER A 101 -20.62 2.65 13.20
N PRO A 102 -20.99 2.89 11.92
CA PRO A 102 -21.80 4.04 11.58
C PRO A 102 -23.14 3.97 12.34
N LYS A 103 -23.49 5.07 13.03
CA LYS A 103 -24.77 5.19 13.73
C LYS A 103 -25.86 5.23 12.66
N LYS A 104 -26.80 4.28 12.68
CA LYS A 104 -28.01 4.30 11.83
C LYS A 104 -28.73 5.63 12.06
N ARG A 105 -29.14 6.28 10.96
CA ARG A 105 -30.05 7.44 10.98
C ARG A 105 -31.43 7.01 11.46
#